data_AF-W7FJC7-F1
#
_entry.id   AF-W7FJC7-F1
#
_cell.length_a   1.000
_cell.length_b   1.000
_cell.length_c   1.000
_cell.angle_alpha   90.00
_cell.angle_beta   90.00
_cell.angle_gamma   90.00
#
_symmetry.space_group_name_H-M   'P 1'
#
loop_
_entity.id
_entity.type
_entity.pdbx_description
1 polymer ?
#
loop_
_entity_poly.entity_id
_entity_poly.type
_entity_poly.pdbx_seq_one_letter_code
_entity_poly.pdbx_strand_id
1 'polypeptide(L)'
;MLHGELLFFCKKHENINKQKDLKKKEIINKIKNKTNDLRYMFDNLYVQHKNTPLYIFLKDHNEEKRHLLKIIFLYGKLHSLQGLNTPFSKFYMLYKNKKQIPSTIRLQNKIREEKKFIDNMDKSSKKKYIKNKIDEYVNLNTNVKKLYSNIEGKINSLENFKDI
;
A
#
# COMPACT_ATOMS: atom_id res chain seq x y z
N MET A 1 -20.39 -18.97 -22.71
CA MET A 1 -19.54 -17.80 -23.01
C MET A 1 -18.54 -17.40 -21.90
N LEU A 2 -18.48 -18.09 -20.75
CA LEU A 2 -17.59 -17.71 -19.62
C LEU A 2 -16.13 -18.21 -19.72
N HIS A 3 -15.80 -19.07 -20.68
CA HIS A 3 -14.45 -19.63 -20.82
C HIS A 3 -13.43 -18.67 -21.48
N GLY A 4 -13.90 -17.74 -22.31
CA GLY A 4 -13.03 -16.78 -23.00
C GLY A 4 -12.46 -15.69 -22.09
N GLU A 5 -13.27 -15.20 -21.15
CA GLU A 5 -12.88 -14.08 -20.26
C GLU A 5 -11.84 -14.49 -19.22
N LEU A 6 -11.95 -15.69 -18.66
CA LEU A 6 -10.99 -16.26 -17.69
C LEU A 6 -9.61 -16.51 -18.33
N LEU A 7 -9.58 -17.02 -19.57
CA LEU A 7 -8.35 -17.24 -20.33
C LEU A 7 -7.63 -15.91 -20.67
N PHE A 8 -8.40 -14.87 -20.99
CA PHE A 8 -7.87 -13.55 -21.30
C PHE A 8 -7.26 -12.88 -20.05
N PHE A 9 -7.90 -13.04 -18.89
CA PHE A 9 -7.43 -12.49 -17.62
C PHE A 9 -6.10 -13.13 -17.16
N CYS A 10 -5.97 -14.46 -17.26
CA CYS A 10 -4.73 -15.17 -16.93
C CYS A 10 -3.56 -14.80 -17.85
N LYS A 11 -3.76 -14.76 -19.17
CA LYS A 11 -2.72 -14.34 -20.14
C LYS A 11 -2.25 -12.91 -19.91
N LYS A 12 -3.17 -12.00 -19.55
CA LYS A 12 -2.84 -10.60 -19.24
C LYS A 12 -1.96 -10.49 -17.99
N HIS A 13 -2.22 -11.28 -16.95
CA HIS A 13 -1.42 -11.31 -15.73
C HIS A 13 -0.02 -11.93 -15.92
N GLU A 14 0.12 -13.00 -16.71
CA GLU A 14 1.43 -13.58 -17.03
C GLU A 14 2.32 -12.61 -17.81
N ASN A 15 1.75 -11.86 -18.76
CA ASN A 15 2.49 -10.85 -19.52
C ASN A 15 2.96 -9.67 -18.65
N ILE A 16 2.13 -9.22 -17.70
CA ILE A 16 2.49 -8.16 -16.75
C ILE A 16 3.64 -8.61 -15.84
N ASN A 17 3.63 -9.87 -15.40
CA ASN A 17 4.70 -10.42 -14.56
C ASN A 17 6.03 -10.54 -15.34
N LYS A 18 5.99 -11.03 -16.59
CA LYS A 18 7.18 -11.08 -17.46
C LYS A 18 7.77 -9.69 -17.73
N GLN A 19 6.94 -8.68 -17.98
CA GLN A 19 7.40 -7.29 -18.16
C GLN A 19 8.02 -6.70 -16.89
N LYS A 20 7.47 -7.01 -15.71
CA LYS A 20 8.05 -6.59 -14.42
C LYS A 20 9.43 -7.22 -14.18
N ASP A 21 9.60 -8.49 -14.52
CA ASP A 21 10.87 -9.19 -14.37
C ASP A 21 11.96 -8.69 -15.33
N LEU A 22 11.59 -8.34 -16.57
CA LEU A 22 12.49 -7.69 -17.53
C LEU A 22 12.99 -6.33 -17.02
N LYS A 23 12.07 -5.46 -16.57
CA LYS A 23 12.44 -4.15 -15.97
C LYS A 23 13.32 -4.31 -14.74
N LYS A 24 13.07 -5.32 -13.91
CA LYS A 24 13.89 -5.62 -12.73
C LYS A 24 15.32 -6.02 -13.12
N LYS A 25 15.48 -6.89 -14.13
CA LYS A 25 16.80 -7.31 -14.63
C LYS A 25 17.60 -6.13 -15.22
N GLU A 26 16.95 -5.25 -15.97
CA GLU A 26 17.59 -4.04 -16.50
C GLU A 26 18.10 -3.11 -15.39
N ILE A 27 17.30 -2.89 -14.36
CA ILE A 27 17.70 -2.08 -13.20
C ILE A 27 18.88 -2.73 -12.47
N ILE A 28 18.85 -4.04 -12.25
CA ILE A 28 19.96 -4.78 -11.62
C ILE A 28 21.26 -4.61 -12.42
N ASN A 29 21.18 -4.74 -13.75
CA ASN A 29 22.36 -4.60 -14.61
C ASN A 29 22.90 -3.16 -14.60
N LYS A 30 22.04 -2.14 -14.62
CA LYS A 30 22.45 -0.74 -14.47
C LYS A 30 23.14 -0.49 -13.13
N ILE A 31 22.61 -1.04 -12.04
CA ILE A 31 23.24 -0.94 -10.71
C ILE A 31 24.60 -1.63 -10.71
N LYS A 32 24.71 -2.86 -11.23
CA LYS A 32 25.98 -3.60 -11.29
C LYS A 32 27.07 -2.84 -12.03
N ASN A 33 26.77 -2.32 -13.22
CA ASN A 33 27.74 -1.56 -14.01
C ASN A 33 28.22 -0.34 -13.23
N LYS A 34 27.28 0.45 -12.67
CA LYS A 34 27.63 1.66 -11.92
C LYS A 34 28.40 1.38 -10.63
N THR A 35 28.10 0.27 -9.95
CA THR A 35 28.86 -0.19 -8.78
C THR A 35 30.30 -0.60 -9.16
N ASN A 36 30.49 -1.25 -10.30
CA ASN A 36 31.81 -1.61 -10.81
C ASN A 36 32.63 -0.37 -11.19
N ASP A 37 32.00 0.63 -11.83
CA ASP A 37 32.65 1.90 -12.16
C ASP A 37 33.12 2.62 -10.88
N LEU A 38 32.26 2.70 -9.86
CA LEU A 38 32.60 3.29 -8.57
C LEU A 38 33.72 2.52 -7.87
N ARG A 39 33.73 1.20 -7.96
CA ARG A 39 34.80 0.36 -7.43
C ARG A 39 36.12 0.64 -8.13
N TYR A 40 36.12 0.71 -9.47
CA TYR A 40 37.31 1.03 -10.25
C TYR A 40 37.88 2.40 -9.90
N MET A 41 37.02 3.43 -9.76
CA MET A 41 37.43 4.76 -9.31
C MET A 41 38.03 4.74 -7.90
N PHE A 42 37.39 4.02 -6.97
CA PHE A 42 37.86 3.90 -5.58
C PHE A 42 39.21 3.18 -5.50
N ASP A 43 39.37 2.07 -6.23
CA ASP A 43 40.60 1.27 -6.25
C ASP A 43 41.78 2.05 -6.83
N ASN A 44 41.54 2.94 -7.80
CA ASN A 44 42.55 3.83 -8.36
C ASN A 44 42.99 4.92 -7.37
N LEU A 45 42.07 5.43 -6.54
CA LEU A 45 42.36 6.46 -5.55
C LEU A 45 42.98 5.87 -4.26
N TYR A 46 42.63 4.63 -3.91
CA TYR A 46 43.00 3.98 -2.66
C TYR A 46 43.47 2.54 -2.89
N VAL A 47 44.62 2.39 -3.55
CA VAL A 47 45.18 1.09 -3.95
C VAL A 47 45.33 0.11 -2.78
N GLN A 48 45.64 0.60 -1.58
CA GLN A 48 45.74 -0.20 -0.34
C GLN A 48 44.43 -0.87 0.08
N HIS A 49 43.29 -0.43 -0.45
CA HIS A 49 41.96 -0.93 -0.12
C HIS A 49 41.33 -1.77 -1.25
N LYS A 50 42.09 -2.08 -2.32
CA LYS A 50 41.61 -2.77 -3.53
C LYS A 50 40.93 -4.12 -3.27
N ASN A 51 41.24 -4.81 -2.17
CA ASN A 51 40.64 -6.09 -1.82
C ASN A 51 39.63 -6.02 -0.66
N THR A 52 39.32 -4.81 -0.18
CA THR A 52 38.34 -4.63 0.90
C THR A 52 36.92 -4.50 0.35
N PRO A 53 35.87 -4.97 1.08
CA PRO A 53 34.50 -4.80 0.65
C PRO A 53 34.11 -3.32 0.64
N LEU A 54 33.54 -2.85 -0.47
CA LEU A 54 33.02 -1.47 -0.61
C LEU A 54 31.51 -1.47 -0.40
N TYR A 55 31.05 -0.85 0.68
CA TYR A 55 29.62 -0.71 0.97
C TYR A 55 29.09 0.59 0.34
N ILE A 56 28.21 0.44 -0.65
CA ILE A 56 27.57 1.58 -1.33
C ILE A 56 26.14 1.72 -0.82
N PHE A 57 25.87 2.80 -0.09
CA PHE A 57 24.54 3.13 0.38
C PHE A 57 23.87 4.09 -0.61
N LEU A 58 22.75 3.68 -1.18
CA LEU A 58 21.92 4.54 -2.02
C LEU A 58 21.13 5.49 -1.13
N LYS A 59 21.47 6.78 -1.17
CA LYS A 59 20.63 7.84 -0.61
C LYS A 59 19.58 8.23 -1.63
N ASP A 60 18.33 7.93 -1.33
CA ASP A 60 17.17 8.41 -2.08
C ASP A 60 16.85 9.86 -1.66
N HIS A 61 16.20 10.63 -2.53
CA HIS A 61 15.78 12.01 -2.27
C HIS A 61 14.89 12.13 -1.01
N ASN A 62 14.22 11.05 -0.61
CA ASN A 62 13.41 11.00 0.61
C ASN A 62 14.15 10.46 1.85
N GLU A 63 15.44 10.17 1.78
CA GLU A 63 16.18 9.55 2.89
C GLU A 63 16.23 10.45 4.13
N GLU A 64 16.41 11.75 3.94
CA GLU A 64 16.38 12.73 5.05
C GLU A 64 15.00 12.77 5.73
N LYS A 65 13.93 12.74 4.93
CA LYS A 65 12.56 12.68 5.45
C LYS A 65 12.32 11.38 6.22
N ARG A 66 12.80 10.24 5.73
CA ARG A 66 12.71 8.95 6.44
C ARG A 66 13.50 8.96 7.74
N HIS A 67 14.69 9.54 7.73
CA HIS A 67 15.52 9.69 8.92
C HIS A 67 14.85 10.56 9.98
N LEU A 68 14.31 11.72 9.59
CA LEU A 68 13.56 12.61 10.46
C LEU A 68 12.32 11.90 11.05
N LEU A 69 11.53 11.22 10.23
CA LEU A 69 10.36 10.46 10.70
C LEU A 69 10.73 9.36 11.68
N LYS A 70 11.86 8.68 11.47
CA LYS A 70 12.40 7.67 12.39
C LYS A 70 12.77 8.30 13.73
N ILE A 71 13.43 9.45 13.71
CA ILE A 71 13.78 10.21 14.93
C ILE A 71 12.52 10.60 15.69
N ILE A 72 11.54 11.23 15.01
CA ILE A 72 10.25 11.64 15.60
C ILE A 72 9.54 10.44 16.24
N PHE A 73 9.51 9.29 15.56
CA PHE A 73 8.92 8.06 16.07
C PHE A 73 9.64 7.55 17.33
N LEU A 74 10.97 7.56 17.35
CA LEU A 74 11.77 7.10 18.49
C LEU A 74 11.61 8.02 19.71
N TYR A 75 11.65 9.34 19.51
CA TYR A 75 11.34 10.31 20.57
C TYR A 75 9.93 10.12 21.11
N GLY A 76 8.95 9.95 20.21
CA GLY A 76 7.58 9.69 20.61
C GLY A 76 7.43 8.42 21.45
N LYS A 77 8.15 7.35 21.09
CA LYS A 77 8.20 6.11 21.88
C LYS A 77 8.80 6.36 23.27
N LEU A 78 9.93 7.08 23.34
CA LEU A 78 10.59 7.39 24.61
C LEU A 78 9.66 8.20 25.52
N HIS A 79 9.06 9.27 25.01
CA HIS A 79 8.14 10.11 25.76
C HIS A 79 6.92 9.34 26.23
N SER A 80 6.37 8.46 25.38
CA SER A 80 5.26 7.58 25.77
C SER A 80 5.64 6.61 26.89
N LEU A 81 6.86 6.08 26.90
CA LEU A 81 7.35 5.18 27.97
C LEU A 81 7.58 5.92 29.28
N GLN A 82 7.98 7.20 29.21
CA GLN A 82 8.16 8.07 30.36
C GLN A 82 6.85 8.68 30.88
N GLY A 83 5.71 8.36 30.26
CA GLY A 83 4.40 8.92 30.64
C GLY A 83 4.21 10.39 30.23
N LEU A 84 5.07 10.94 29.37
CA LEU A 84 4.98 12.33 28.91
C LEU A 84 3.92 12.48 27.80
N ASN A 85 3.03 13.46 27.95
CA ASN A 85 1.96 13.75 26.99
C ASN A 85 2.36 14.81 25.96
N THR A 86 3.40 14.53 25.17
CA THR A 86 3.90 15.45 24.13
C THR A 86 3.27 15.17 22.77
N PRO A 87 3.36 16.11 21.80
CA PRO A 87 2.97 15.84 20.42
C PRO A 87 3.65 14.59 19.83
N PHE A 88 4.91 14.34 20.20
CA PHE A 88 5.65 13.15 19.79
C PHE A 88 5.05 11.85 20.35
N SER A 89 4.67 11.82 21.64
CA SER A 89 4.06 10.62 22.23
C SER A 89 2.66 10.37 21.68
N LYS A 90 1.87 11.42 21.43
CA LYS A 90 0.57 11.32 20.72
C LYS A 90 0.74 10.76 19.30
N PHE A 91 1.72 11.27 18.54
CA PHE A 91 2.04 10.75 17.21
C PHE A 91 2.41 9.27 17.25
N TYR A 92 3.30 8.87 18.16
CA TYR A 92 3.70 7.48 18.36
C TYR A 92 2.50 6.58 18.67
N MET A 93 1.63 6.99 19.58
CA MET A 93 0.45 6.21 19.98
C MET A 93 -0.56 6.07 18.83
N LEU A 94 -0.83 7.12 18.07
CA LEU A 94 -1.67 7.05 16.87
C LEU A 94 -1.11 6.07 15.83
N TYR A 95 0.21 6.12 15.60
CA TYR A 95 0.87 5.23 14.66
C TYR A 95 0.88 3.78 15.14
N LYS A 96 1.12 3.54 16.44
CA LYS A 96 1.03 2.23 17.08
C LYS A 96 -0.38 1.65 16.99
N ASN A 97 -1.40 2.44 17.29
CA ASN A 97 -2.80 2.03 17.25
C ASN A 97 -3.27 1.73 15.82
N LYS A 98 -2.86 2.55 14.83
CA LYS A 98 -3.09 2.26 13.40
C LYS A 98 -2.45 0.94 12.94
N LYS A 99 -1.28 0.59 13.48
CA LYS A 99 -0.62 -0.70 13.18
C LYS A 99 -1.24 -1.88 13.94
N GLN A 100 -1.75 -1.65 15.16
CA GLN A 100 -2.37 -2.69 15.99
C GLN A 100 -3.80 -3.06 15.59
N ILE A 101 -4.44 -2.28 14.70
CA ILE A 101 -5.65 -2.69 14.01
C ILE A 101 -5.25 -3.02 12.57
N PRO A 102 -4.80 -4.25 12.27
CA PRO A 102 -4.67 -4.67 10.90
C PRO A 102 -6.10 -4.79 10.37
N SER A 103 -6.58 -3.70 9.76
CA SER A 103 -7.81 -3.68 8.96
C SER A 103 -7.85 -4.87 7.99
N THR A 104 -6.67 -5.29 7.53
CA THR A 104 -6.42 -6.51 6.76
C THR A 104 -6.75 -7.80 7.52
N ILE A 105 -6.30 -7.99 8.77
CA ILE A 105 -6.63 -9.18 9.58
C ILE A 105 -8.12 -9.20 9.92
N ARG A 106 -8.71 -8.05 10.28
CA ARG A 106 -10.17 -7.96 10.54
C ARG A 106 -10.98 -8.30 9.29
N LEU A 107 -10.55 -7.83 8.12
CA LEU A 107 -11.19 -8.13 6.84
C LEU A 107 -11.03 -9.60 6.47
N GLN A 108 -9.82 -10.17 6.59
CA GLN A 108 -9.56 -11.58 6.33
C GLN A 108 -10.40 -12.50 7.23
N ASN A 109 -10.50 -12.16 8.53
CA ASN A 109 -11.36 -12.90 9.45
C ASN A 109 -12.83 -12.82 9.03
N LYS A 110 -13.33 -11.62 8.68
CA LYS A 110 -14.70 -11.48 8.17
C LYS A 110 -14.95 -12.32 6.91
N ILE A 111 -14.04 -12.27 5.92
CA ILE A 111 -14.14 -13.07 4.69
C ILE A 111 -14.15 -14.57 5.02
N ARG A 112 -13.34 -15.01 5.98
CA ARG A 112 -13.26 -16.41 6.39
C ARG A 112 -14.55 -16.89 7.06
N GLU A 113 -15.08 -16.10 8.00
CA GLU A 113 -16.33 -16.45 8.68
C GLU A 113 -17.53 -16.42 7.72
N GLU A 114 -17.57 -15.44 6.82
CA GLU A 114 -18.55 -15.37 5.74
C GLU A 114 -18.50 -16.61 4.84
N LYS A 115 -17.29 -17.04 4.45
CA LYS A 115 -17.10 -18.24 3.64
C LYS A 115 -17.60 -19.50 4.35
N LYS A 116 -17.26 -19.68 5.64
CA LYS A 116 -17.76 -20.81 6.44
C LYS A 116 -19.29 -20.80 6.53
N PHE A 117 -19.88 -19.63 6.73
CA PHE A 117 -21.34 -19.47 6.79
C PHE A 117 -22.00 -19.88 5.48
N ILE A 118 -21.47 -19.42 4.34
CA ILE A 118 -21.95 -19.80 3.02
C ILE A 118 -21.76 -21.30 2.81
N ASP A 119 -20.57 -21.87 3.11
CA ASP A 119 -20.27 -23.27 2.85
C ASP A 119 -21.26 -24.22 3.54
N ASN A 120 -21.72 -23.87 4.75
CA ASN A 120 -22.70 -24.61 5.55
C ASN A 120 -24.16 -24.49 5.09
N MET A 121 -24.47 -23.67 4.07
CA MET A 121 -25.82 -23.55 3.52
C MET A 121 -26.14 -24.62 2.46
N ASP A 122 -27.42 -24.96 2.35
CA ASP A 122 -27.94 -25.73 1.23
C ASP A 122 -27.90 -24.92 -0.09
N LYS A 123 -28.00 -25.63 -1.22
CA LYS A 123 -27.84 -25.04 -2.56
C LYS A 123 -28.91 -23.98 -2.89
N SER A 124 -30.11 -24.10 -2.33
CA SER A 124 -31.21 -23.15 -2.57
C SER A 124 -31.01 -21.87 -1.76
N SER A 125 -30.63 -21.99 -0.48
CA SER A 125 -30.32 -20.87 0.40
C SER A 125 -29.09 -20.09 -0.07
N LYS A 126 -28.06 -20.77 -0.60
CA LYS A 126 -26.90 -20.12 -1.23
C LYS A 126 -27.29 -19.18 -2.36
N LYS A 127 -28.17 -19.63 -3.27
CA LYS A 127 -28.64 -18.80 -4.39
C LYS A 127 -29.42 -17.59 -3.91
N LYS A 128 -30.32 -17.77 -2.93
CA LYS A 128 -31.10 -16.68 -2.33
C LYS A 128 -30.18 -15.67 -1.62
N TYR A 129 -29.20 -16.16 -0.87
CA TYR A 129 -28.21 -15.35 -0.17
C TYR A 129 -27.41 -14.46 -1.14
N ILE A 130 -26.86 -15.05 -2.19
CA ILE A 130 -26.09 -14.33 -3.22
C ILE A 130 -26.95 -13.25 -3.89
N LYS A 131 -28.20 -13.57 -4.25
CA LYS A 131 -29.12 -12.61 -4.86
C LYS A 131 -29.36 -11.41 -3.96
N ASN A 132 -29.71 -11.66 -2.69
CA ASN A 132 -29.95 -10.60 -1.71
C ASN A 132 -28.70 -9.73 -1.50
N LYS A 133 -27.50 -10.32 -1.50
CA LYS A 133 -26.24 -9.57 -1.38
C LYS A 133 -25.98 -8.69 -2.59
N ILE A 134 -26.24 -9.18 -3.80
CA ILE A 134 -26.12 -8.37 -5.02
C ILE A 134 -27.06 -7.16 -4.94
N ASP A 135 -28.32 -7.37 -4.54
CA ASP A 135 -29.30 -6.29 -4.41
C ASP A 135 -28.87 -5.25 -3.35
N GLU A 136 -28.32 -5.71 -2.21
CA GLU A 136 -27.75 -4.85 -1.17
C GLU A 136 -26.59 -3.99 -1.71
N TYR A 137 -25.67 -4.59 -2.50
CA TYR A 137 -24.56 -3.86 -3.11
C TYR A 137 -25.01 -2.85 -4.16
N VAL A 138 -26.02 -3.17 -4.97
CA VAL A 138 -26.61 -2.24 -5.94
C VAL A 138 -27.22 -1.03 -5.23
N ASN A 139 -27.95 -1.25 -4.14
CA ASN A 139 -28.53 -0.19 -3.31
C ASN A 139 -27.45 0.69 -2.67
N LEU A 140 -26.41 0.08 -2.09
CA LEU A 140 -25.26 0.81 -1.53
C LEU A 140 -24.58 1.68 -2.60
N ASN A 141 -24.32 1.14 -3.78
CA ASN A 141 -23.71 1.89 -4.87
C ASN A 141 -24.57 3.08 -5.30
N THR A 142 -25.88 2.88 -5.37
CA THR A 142 -26.84 3.94 -5.70
C THR A 142 -26.83 5.05 -4.64
N ASN A 143 -26.79 4.69 -3.36
CA ASN A 143 -26.71 5.65 -2.26
C ASN A 143 -25.38 6.44 -2.27
N VAL A 144 -24.25 5.77 -2.56
CA VAL A 144 -22.95 6.44 -2.69
C VAL A 144 -22.96 7.43 -3.85
N LYS A 145 -23.53 7.08 -5.01
CA LYS A 145 -23.66 8.00 -6.14
C LYS A 145 -24.51 9.22 -5.80
N LYS A 146 -25.64 9.02 -5.11
CA LYS A 146 -26.49 10.12 -4.63
C LYS A 146 -25.74 11.03 -3.66
N LEU A 147 -24.99 10.46 -2.71
CA LEU A 147 -24.16 11.21 -1.77
C LEU A 147 -23.09 12.03 -2.50
N TYR A 148 -22.40 11.42 -3.46
CA TYR A 148 -21.38 12.11 -4.26
C TYR A 148 -21.99 13.30 -5.01
N SER A 149 -23.10 13.09 -5.71
CA SER A 149 -23.82 14.17 -6.43
C SER A 149 -24.28 15.29 -5.50
N ASN A 150 -24.75 14.96 -4.29
CA ASN A 150 -25.13 15.96 -3.29
C ASN A 150 -23.94 16.76 -2.76
N ILE A 151 -22.78 16.11 -2.57
CA ILE A 151 -21.55 16.79 -2.14
C ILE A 151 -21.06 17.71 -3.25
N GLU A 152 -21.01 17.23 -4.49
CA GLU A 152 -20.62 18.01 -5.66
C GLU A 152 -21.53 19.22 -5.87
N GLY A 153 -22.85 19.04 -5.76
CA GLY A 153 -23.82 20.14 -5.82
C GLY A 153 -23.61 21.19 -4.71
N LYS A 154 -23.30 20.76 -3.48
CA LYS A 154 -22.97 21.68 -2.37
C LYS A 154 -21.64 22.41 -2.56
N ILE A 155 -20.63 21.75 -3.11
CA ILE A 155 -19.34 22.39 -3.41
C ILE A 155 -19.54 23.47 -4.47
N ASN A 156 -20.23 23.13 -5.57
CA ASN A 156 -20.51 24.08 -6.66
C ASN A 156 -21.33 25.28 -6.17
N SER A 157 -22.31 25.07 -5.27
CA SER A 157 -23.06 26.18 -4.69
C SER A 157 -22.21 27.09 -3.81
N LEU A 158 -21.21 26.54 -3.10
CA LEU A 158 -20.30 27.32 -2.25
C LEU A 158 -19.25 28.09 -3.06
N GLU A 159 -18.81 27.55 -4.20
CA GLU A 159 -17.91 28.23 -5.13
C GLU A 159 -18.61 29.43 -5.79
N ASN A 160 -19.85 29.24 -6.26
CA ASN A 160 -20.65 30.32 -6.84
C ASN A 160 -21.01 31.45 -5.84
N PHE A 161 -20.92 31.19 -4.53
CA PHE A 161 -21.14 32.19 -3.48
C PHE A 161 -19.90 33.06 -3.20
N LYS A 162 -18.71 32.67 -3.65
CA LYS A 162 -17.47 33.44 -3.49
C LYS A 162 -17.23 34.47 -4.61
N ASP A 163 -17.98 34.34 -5.71
CA ASP A 163 -17.88 35.22 -6.88
C ASP A 163 -18.92 36.36 -6.86
N ILE A 164 -19.57 36.61 -5.70
CA ILE A 164 -20.41 37.79 -5.38
C ILE A 164 -19.72 38.57 -4.27
#